data_AF-A0A7C1KB49-F1
#
_entry.id   AF-A0A7C1KB49-F1
#
_cell.length_a   1.000
_cell.length_b   1.000
_cell.length_c   1.000
_cell.angle_alpha   90.00
_cell.angle_beta   90.00
_cell.angle_gamma   90.00
#
_symmetry.space_group_name_H-M   'P 1'
#
loop_
_entity.id
_entity.type
_entity.pdbx_description
1 polymer ?
#
loop_
_entity_poly.entity_id
_entity_poly.type
_entity_poly.pdbx_seq_one_letter_code
_entity_poly.pdbx_strand_id
1 'polypeptide(L)'
;MIRLIAAARLGSETTVRVFLALLALLTPSCLRAGGQTIPALGCDGPDGACARYVQDVDADGAPLDRATIVIPFTAPVQLSGNSTAVAMTPVFDLATRQPSTRSVPVTLQADPHRADQVLIVVDGLLANGAQLHFPPGSLRDRRGRPLGPTAITLRTPHDPLDVALADVVWEPTDRSLFEVEGLPPLPAQPASKDEVRRELELRLRLRPGIQDKDVAHVLARYDDAATRRRVPHHRVRAGLLLLTDTSGQDAIDTLLASTTRDGLAIQPVQVAPLARTHGVFAYVQPRPLSGTLTVVMDSELAGGPLETIAVVLAHEAVHIGLGAGSATEETLAMALGTRVYEELLLWDPSLARVPTPLIRQQNRLLLALRNSGRYGYPRAGILPRPGIVDAVAGLGPEPVRSFRDLILTPHFYGAIPRTGAVGSQVLEQYYQRLSGDRIPLTRGSLRLDESTLKRFDAVLDHDLTAEQILTIVDALQLTPIPKRANTR
;
A
#
# COMPACT_ATOMS: atom_id res chain seq x y z
N MET A 1 36.80 -40.78 -16.94
CA MET A 1 36.95 -42.06 -16.19
C MET A 1 35.88 -42.07 -15.12
N ILE A 2 34.66 -42.54 -15.38
CA ILE A 2 34.19 -43.95 -15.41
C ILE A 2 34.31 -44.66 -14.06
N ARG A 3 33.12 -45.01 -13.51
CA ARG A 3 32.70 -46.07 -12.55
C ARG A 3 31.73 -45.45 -11.53
N LEU A 4 30.41 -45.64 -11.54
CA LEU A 4 29.50 -46.75 -11.92
C LEU A 4 29.64 -47.97 -10.99
N ILE A 5 28.71 -48.09 -10.03
CA ILE A 5 28.26 -49.34 -9.40
C ILE A 5 26.72 -49.33 -9.34
N ALA A 6 26.16 -50.41 -9.87
CA ALA A 6 24.75 -50.81 -10.01
C ALA A 6 24.18 -51.35 -8.67
N ALA A 7 22.91 -51.14 -8.29
CA ALA A 7 21.62 -51.71 -8.74
C ALA A 7 21.17 -53.00 -7.99
N ALA A 8 19.95 -52.94 -7.42
CA ALA A 8 18.94 -54.01 -7.20
C ALA A 8 17.63 -53.28 -6.77
N ARG A 9 16.46 -53.23 -7.45
CA ARG A 9 15.48 -54.24 -7.97
C ARG A 9 15.05 -55.24 -6.87
N LEU A 10 13.79 -55.51 -6.53
CA LEU A 10 12.40 -55.35 -7.05
C LEU A 10 11.46 -55.22 -5.81
N GLY A 11 10.18 -54.87 -5.80
CA GLY A 11 9.14 -54.60 -6.80
C GLY A 11 7.75 -54.74 -6.12
N SER A 12 6.72 -54.09 -6.65
CA SER A 12 5.35 -54.65 -6.79
C SER A 12 4.47 -53.71 -7.61
N GLU A 13 4.12 -54.17 -8.80
CA GLU A 13 3.11 -53.60 -9.70
C GLU A 13 1.70 -53.96 -9.23
N THR A 14 0.72 -53.06 -9.40
CA THR A 14 -0.56 -53.28 -10.13
C THR A 14 -1.40 -51.98 -10.11
N THR A 15 -1.47 -51.23 -11.22
CA THR A 15 -2.64 -51.05 -12.13
C THR A 15 -3.75 -50.14 -11.52
N VAL A 16 -4.25 -49.03 -12.11
CA VAL A 16 -5.02 -48.87 -13.36
C VAL A 16 -5.26 -47.37 -13.64
N ARG A 17 -4.66 -46.83 -14.71
CA ARG A 17 -5.32 -46.14 -15.86
C ARG A 17 -6.71 -45.50 -15.66
N VAL A 18 -6.83 -44.16 -15.71
CA VAL A 18 -7.84 -43.46 -16.55
C VAL A 18 -7.35 -42.03 -16.86
N PHE A 19 -7.62 -41.55 -18.08
CA PHE A 19 -7.50 -40.16 -18.60
C PHE A 19 -6.14 -39.69 -19.14
N LEU A 20 -5.70 -40.34 -20.20
CA LEU A 20 -4.91 -39.75 -21.29
C LEU A 20 -5.60 -40.14 -22.61
N ALA A 21 -6.63 -39.39 -22.97
CA ALA A 21 -7.32 -39.49 -24.27
C ALA A 21 -8.15 -38.23 -24.51
N LEU A 22 -7.57 -37.22 -25.15
CA LEU A 22 -8.11 -36.48 -26.30
C LEU A 22 -7.19 -35.30 -26.62
N LEU A 23 -6.11 -35.59 -27.34
CA LEU A 23 -5.34 -34.61 -28.08
C LEU A 23 -4.99 -35.21 -29.45
N ALA A 24 -6.01 -35.37 -30.29
CA ALA A 24 -5.90 -35.58 -31.73
C ALA A 24 -7.30 -35.43 -32.32
N LEU A 25 -7.44 -34.66 -33.42
CA LEU A 25 -8.66 -34.01 -33.95
C LEU A 25 -8.86 -32.67 -33.22
N LEU A 26 -8.35 -31.54 -33.70
CA LEU A 26 -8.78 -30.88 -34.93
C LEU A 26 -7.77 -29.79 -35.35
N THR A 27 -7.21 -29.90 -36.55
CA THR A 27 -6.99 -28.80 -37.51
C THR A 27 -6.94 -29.43 -38.91
N PRO A 28 -7.15 -28.71 -40.03
CA PRO A 28 -7.99 -27.53 -40.25
C PRO A 28 -8.96 -27.76 -41.43
N SER A 29 -10.21 -27.29 -41.32
CA SER A 29 -11.09 -27.10 -42.49
C SER A 29 -11.03 -25.64 -42.90
N CYS A 30 -10.05 -25.30 -43.74
CA CYS A 30 -10.11 -24.14 -44.61
C CYS A 30 -11.22 -24.36 -45.64
N LEU A 31 -12.36 -23.68 -45.50
CA LEU A 31 -13.29 -23.49 -46.61
C LEU A 31 -13.83 -22.06 -46.59
N ARG A 32 -13.50 -21.38 -47.68
CA ARG A 32 -13.88 -20.04 -48.15
C ARG A 32 -15.33 -19.66 -47.81
N ALA A 33 -15.48 -18.66 -46.95
CA ALA A 33 -16.35 -17.53 -47.26
C ALA A 33 -15.43 -16.36 -47.63
N GLY A 34 -15.77 -15.59 -48.66
CA GLY A 34 -14.99 -14.44 -49.16
C GLY A 34 -14.96 -13.26 -48.18
N GLY A 35 -14.52 -13.47 -46.95
CA GLY A 35 -14.27 -12.45 -45.95
C GLY A 35 -12.97 -11.73 -46.29
N GLN A 36 -13.03 -10.41 -46.36
CA GLN A 36 -11.84 -9.56 -46.42
C GLN A 36 -10.88 -9.99 -45.30
N THR A 37 -9.66 -10.35 -45.67
CA THR A 37 -8.55 -10.47 -44.72
C THR A 37 -8.34 -9.10 -44.11
N ILE A 38 -8.85 -8.90 -42.89
CA ILE A 38 -8.43 -7.82 -42.00
C ILE A 38 -6.89 -7.89 -42.00
N PRO A 39 -6.14 -6.78 -42.12
CA PRO A 39 -4.71 -6.81 -41.84
C PRO A 39 -4.55 -7.46 -40.47
N ALA A 40 -3.93 -8.64 -40.44
CA ALA A 40 -3.78 -9.39 -39.20
C ALA A 40 -3.13 -8.45 -38.18
N LEU A 41 -3.62 -8.45 -36.95
CA LEU A 41 -2.93 -7.78 -35.85
C LEU A 41 -1.49 -8.33 -35.84
N GLY A 42 -0.50 -7.43 -35.88
CA GLY A 42 0.91 -7.82 -35.85
C GLY A 42 1.27 -8.21 -34.43
N CYS A 43 0.88 -9.41 -34.00
CA CYS A 43 1.12 -9.88 -32.63
C CYS A 43 2.58 -10.34 -32.52
N ASP A 44 3.52 -9.40 -32.49
CA ASP A 44 4.96 -9.65 -32.43
C ASP A 44 5.49 -9.70 -30.98
N GLY A 45 4.59 -9.66 -29.98
CA GLY A 45 4.97 -9.81 -28.58
C GLY A 45 5.33 -11.27 -28.25
N PRO A 46 6.36 -11.53 -27.41
CA PRO A 46 6.77 -12.88 -27.01
C PRO A 46 5.63 -13.71 -26.36
N ASP A 47 4.56 -13.04 -25.91
CA ASP A 47 3.41 -13.65 -25.24
C ASP A 47 2.15 -13.74 -26.12
N GLY A 48 2.26 -13.44 -27.42
CA GLY A 48 1.13 -13.42 -28.38
C GLY A 48 0.15 -12.25 -28.20
N ALA A 49 0.49 -11.25 -27.40
CA ALA A 49 -0.35 -10.06 -27.19
C ALA A 49 -0.28 -9.11 -28.40
N CYS A 50 -1.46 -8.76 -28.93
CA CYS A 50 -1.62 -7.95 -30.13
C CYS A 50 -1.73 -6.44 -29.84
N ALA A 51 -1.60 -6.04 -28.58
CA ALA A 51 -1.63 -4.66 -28.11
C ALA A 51 -0.75 -4.52 -26.87
N ARG A 52 -0.05 -3.37 -26.74
CA ARG A 52 0.79 -3.06 -25.58
C ARG A 52 0.13 -1.96 -24.75
N TYR A 53 -0.24 -2.28 -23.52
CA TYR A 53 -0.69 -1.30 -22.52
C TYR A 53 0.51 -0.62 -21.87
N VAL A 54 0.51 0.70 -21.84
CA VAL A 54 1.52 1.51 -21.16
C VAL A 54 0.80 2.53 -20.31
N GLN A 55 0.96 2.46 -19.00
CA GLN A 55 0.50 3.53 -18.13
C GLN A 55 1.37 4.76 -18.37
N ASP A 56 0.74 5.91 -18.55
CA ASP A 56 1.46 7.17 -18.72
C ASP A 56 2.14 7.55 -17.41
N VAL A 57 3.29 8.19 -17.49
CA VAL A 57 4.01 8.75 -16.34
C VAL A 57 4.25 10.24 -16.55
N ASP A 58 4.36 10.99 -15.46
CA ASP A 58 4.76 12.39 -15.53
C ASP A 58 6.28 12.56 -15.66
N ALA A 59 6.75 13.81 -15.65
CA ALA A 59 8.16 14.16 -15.79
C ALA A 59 9.05 13.61 -14.65
N ASP A 60 8.48 13.29 -13.48
CA ASP A 60 9.18 12.69 -12.36
C ASP A 60 9.15 11.15 -12.41
N GLY A 61 8.52 10.56 -13.44
CA GLY A 61 8.31 9.12 -13.57
C GLY A 61 7.17 8.59 -12.69
N ALA A 62 6.33 9.44 -12.12
CA ALA A 62 5.18 8.97 -11.34
C ALA A 62 4.05 8.50 -12.26
N PRO A 63 3.39 7.37 -11.96
CA PRO A 63 2.22 6.91 -12.70
C PRO A 63 1.09 7.94 -12.70
N LEU A 64 0.45 8.10 -13.86
CA LEU A 64 -0.73 8.93 -14.05
C LEU A 64 -2.00 8.09 -14.12
N ASP A 65 -3.14 8.74 -13.91
CA ASP A 65 -4.46 8.18 -14.19
C ASP A 65 -4.81 8.25 -15.69
N ARG A 66 -3.90 7.70 -16.49
CA ARG A 66 -3.97 7.74 -17.95
C ARG A 66 -3.10 6.63 -18.51
N ALA A 67 -3.52 6.05 -19.62
CA ALA A 67 -2.73 5.05 -20.31
C ALA A 67 -2.80 5.20 -21.82
N THR A 68 -1.74 4.75 -22.46
CA THR A 68 -1.61 4.64 -23.90
C THR A 68 -1.53 3.16 -24.30
N ILE A 69 -2.43 2.75 -25.19
CA ILE A 69 -2.43 1.40 -25.77
C ILE A 69 -1.89 1.51 -27.19
N VAL A 70 -0.84 0.74 -27.48
CA VAL A 70 -0.23 0.68 -28.80
C VAL A 70 -0.69 -0.58 -29.51
N ILE A 71 -1.36 -0.43 -30.65
CA ILE A 71 -1.86 -1.55 -31.46
C ILE A 71 -1.10 -1.61 -32.78
N PRO A 72 -0.21 -2.61 -32.97
CA PRO A 72 0.44 -2.86 -34.24
C PRO A 72 -0.48 -3.56 -35.25
N PHE A 73 -0.41 -3.12 -36.50
CA PHE A 73 -1.03 -3.74 -37.65
C PHE A 73 0.04 -4.25 -38.62
N THR A 74 -0.28 -5.29 -39.38
CA THR A 74 0.63 -5.82 -40.42
C THR A 74 0.74 -4.93 -41.67
N ALA A 75 -0.05 -3.86 -41.75
CA ALA A 75 -0.05 -2.91 -42.85
C ALA A 75 -0.52 -1.53 -42.37
N PRO A 76 -0.25 -0.43 -43.12
CA PRO A 76 -0.73 0.89 -42.77
C PRO A 76 -2.24 0.96 -42.61
N VAL A 77 -2.69 1.64 -41.56
CA VAL A 77 -4.10 1.86 -41.24
C VAL A 77 -4.41 3.35 -41.14
N GLN A 78 -5.64 3.73 -41.51
CA GLN A 78 -6.14 5.09 -41.44
C GLN A 78 -7.29 5.17 -40.43
N LEU A 79 -7.29 6.21 -39.60
CA LEU A 79 -8.41 6.52 -38.72
C LEU A 79 -9.47 7.33 -39.49
N SER A 80 -10.74 7.07 -39.21
CA SER A 80 -11.82 7.93 -39.70
C SER A 80 -11.91 9.25 -38.90
N GLY A 81 -12.46 10.31 -39.49
CA GLY A 81 -12.54 11.62 -38.83
C GLY A 81 -13.38 11.67 -37.54
N ASN A 82 -14.26 10.69 -37.33
CA ASN A 82 -15.14 10.58 -36.15
C ASN A 82 -14.90 9.28 -35.36
N SER A 83 -13.65 8.84 -35.27
CA SER A 83 -13.32 7.55 -34.65
C SER A 83 -13.49 7.60 -33.13
N THR A 84 -14.70 7.32 -32.64
CA THR A 84 -14.91 6.96 -31.24
C THR A 84 -14.68 5.46 -31.08
N ALA A 85 -14.02 5.09 -30.00
CA ALA A 85 -13.95 3.72 -29.53
C ALA A 85 -14.27 3.70 -28.05
N VAL A 86 -14.61 2.50 -27.56
CA VAL A 86 -14.92 2.28 -26.16
C VAL A 86 -14.11 1.08 -25.67
N ALA A 87 -13.52 1.22 -24.48
CA ALA A 87 -12.97 0.13 -23.74
C ALA A 87 -14.01 -0.37 -22.72
N MET A 88 -14.37 -1.64 -22.79
CA MET A 88 -15.15 -2.32 -21.76
C MET A 88 -14.17 -2.98 -20.80
N THR A 89 -14.03 -2.44 -19.59
CA THR A 89 -13.10 -2.97 -18.59
C THR A 89 -13.86 -3.65 -17.46
N PRO A 90 -13.44 -4.86 -17.03
CA PRO A 90 -13.95 -5.42 -15.78
C PRO A 90 -13.52 -4.49 -14.64
N VAL A 91 -14.40 -4.32 -13.67
CA VAL A 91 -14.15 -3.54 -12.45
C VAL A 91 -14.78 -4.23 -11.27
N PHE A 92 -14.25 -4.01 -10.08
CA PHE A 92 -14.92 -4.40 -8.84
C PHE A 92 -15.75 -3.23 -8.33
N ASP A 93 -17.07 -3.41 -8.18
CA ASP A 93 -17.91 -2.37 -7.59
C ASP A 93 -17.68 -2.34 -6.07
N LEU A 94 -17.04 -1.28 -5.58
CA LEU A 94 -16.68 -1.12 -4.17
C LEU A 94 -17.89 -0.99 -3.25
N ALA A 95 -19.03 -0.49 -3.75
CA ALA A 95 -20.25 -0.32 -2.96
C ALA A 95 -21.03 -1.63 -2.85
N THR A 96 -21.18 -2.36 -3.95
CA THR A 96 -21.94 -3.63 -3.97
C THR A 96 -21.08 -4.87 -3.69
N ARG A 97 -19.75 -4.74 -3.75
CA ARG A 97 -18.76 -5.81 -3.64
C ARG A 97 -18.93 -6.91 -4.67
N GLN A 98 -19.40 -6.54 -5.86
CA GLN A 98 -19.62 -7.47 -6.96
C GLN A 98 -18.75 -7.13 -8.17
N PRO A 99 -18.35 -8.15 -8.96
CA PRO A 99 -17.80 -7.91 -10.28
C PRO A 99 -18.80 -7.12 -11.14
N SER A 100 -18.29 -6.12 -11.85
CA SER A 100 -19.05 -5.28 -12.77
C SER A 100 -18.22 -5.00 -14.03
N THR A 101 -18.78 -4.26 -14.97
CA THR A 101 -18.09 -3.82 -16.19
C THR A 101 -18.35 -2.34 -16.39
N ARG A 102 -17.29 -1.59 -16.72
CA ARG A 102 -17.37 -0.18 -17.01
C ARG A 102 -17.00 0.10 -18.46
N SER A 103 -17.77 0.97 -19.08
CA SER A 103 -17.46 1.57 -20.39
C SER A 103 -16.59 2.80 -20.17
N VAL A 104 -15.38 2.79 -20.73
CA VAL A 104 -14.44 3.92 -20.69
C VAL A 104 -14.29 4.47 -22.12
N PRO A 105 -14.59 5.76 -22.35
CA PRO A 105 -14.35 6.37 -23.65
C PRO A 105 -12.85 6.40 -23.93
N VAL A 106 -12.46 6.18 -25.19
CA VAL A 106 -11.05 6.23 -25.59
C VAL A 106 -10.86 7.14 -26.79
N THR A 107 -9.70 7.79 -26.85
CA THR A 107 -9.31 8.66 -27.97
C THR A 107 -8.35 7.90 -28.89
N LEU A 108 -8.72 7.78 -30.16
CA LEU A 108 -7.90 7.13 -31.18
C LEU A 108 -6.98 8.14 -31.87
N GLN A 109 -5.70 7.80 -32.01
CA GLN A 109 -4.70 8.61 -32.69
C GLN A 109 -3.84 7.74 -33.61
N ALA A 110 -3.53 8.23 -34.81
CA ALA A 110 -2.55 7.56 -35.66
C ALA A 110 -1.16 7.82 -35.07
N ASP A 111 -0.29 6.81 -35.06
CA ASP A 111 1.09 7.04 -34.62
C ASP A 111 1.83 7.88 -35.68
N PRO A 112 2.33 9.08 -35.34
CA PRO A 112 2.99 9.97 -36.30
C PRO A 112 4.32 9.40 -36.83
N HIS A 113 4.91 8.42 -36.14
CA HIS A 113 6.17 7.79 -36.50
C HIS A 113 5.97 6.43 -37.17
N ARG A 114 4.78 5.83 -37.04
CA ARG A 114 4.47 4.50 -37.56
C ARG A 114 3.05 4.41 -38.14
N ALA A 115 2.96 4.50 -39.47
CA ALA A 115 1.68 4.41 -40.18
C ALA A 115 0.93 3.06 -40.01
N ASP A 116 1.61 2.04 -39.51
CA ASP A 116 1.09 0.71 -39.18
C ASP A 116 0.73 0.55 -37.69
N GLN A 117 0.64 1.66 -36.94
CA GLN A 117 0.23 1.67 -35.54
C GLN A 117 -0.90 2.64 -35.27
N VAL A 118 -1.77 2.25 -34.34
CA VAL A 118 -2.76 3.12 -33.72
C VAL A 118 -2.44 3.24 -32.24
N LEU A 119 -2.42 4.49 -31.77
CA LEU A 119 -2.33 4.83 -30.35
C LEU A 119 -3.74 5.07 -29.83
N ILE A 120 -4.07 4.44 -28.71
CA ILE A 120 -5.31 4.68 -28.00
C ILE A 120 -4.99 5.30 -26.66
N VAL A 121 -5.46 6.51 -26.46
CA VAL A 121 -5.35 7.22 -25.18
C VAL A 121 -6.61 6.97 -24.37
N VAL A 122 -6.43 6.57 -23.11
CA VAL A 122 -7.49 6.30 -22.15
C VAL A 122 -7.28 7.18 -20.93
N ASP A 123 -8.29 7.97 -20.56
CA ASP A 123 -8.31 8.75 -19.33
C ASP A 123 -8.81 7.85 -18.17
N GLY A 124 -7.87 7.10 -17.60
CA GLY A 124 -8.13 6.14 -16.52
C GLY A 124 -7.30 4.86 -16.66
N LEU A 125 -7.44 3.96 -15.68
CA LEU A 125 -6.86 2.62 -15.73
C LEU A 125 -7.81 1.61 -16.38
N LEU A 126 -7.21 0.58 -17.00
CA LEU A 126 -7.92 -0.58 -17.54
C LEU A 126 -7.43 -1.85 -16.86
N ALA A 127 -8.36 -2.72 -16.51
CA ALA A 127 -8.06 -3.97 -15.84
C ALA A 127 -7.65 -5.03 -16.87
N ASN A 128 -6.93 -6.03 -16.40
CA ASN A 128 -6.57 -7.19 -17.19
C ASN A 128 -7.85 -7.88 -17.73
N GLY A 129 -7.87 -8.16 -19.03
CA GLY A 129 -9.06 -8.69 -19.70
C GLY A 129 -10.02 -7.63 -20.26
N ALA A 130 -9.71 -6.34 -20.15
CA ALA A 130 -10.47 -5.28 -20.81
C ALA A 130 -10.58 -5.51 -22.33
N GLN A 131 -11.71 -5.13 -22.93
CA GLN A 131 -11.97 -5.30 -24.35
C GLN A 131 -12.09 -3.94 -25.04
N LEU A 132 -11.29 -3.71 -26.07
CA LEU A 132 -11.42 -2.55 -26.95
C LEU A 132 -12.36 -2.90 -28.10
N HIS A 133 -13.40 -2.09 -28.28
CA HIS A 133 -14.34 -2.26 -29.38
C HIS A 133 -14.17 -1.13 -30.39
N PHE A 134 -13.88 -1.52 -31.64
CA PHE A 134 -13.88 -0.61 -32.77
C PHE A 134 -15.19 -0.73 -33.54
N PRO A 135 -15.99 0.36 -33.61
CA PRO A 135 -17.13 0.40 -34.50
C PRO A 135 -16.72 0.15 -35.96
N PRO A 136 -17.61 -0.42 -36.79
CA PRO A 136 -17.34 -0.60 -38.21
C PRO A 136 -16.93 0.72 -38.88
N GLY A 137 -15.82 0.70 -39.62
CA GLY A 137 -15.32 1.86 -40.35
C GLY A 137 -14.50 2.87 -39.56
N SER A 138 -14.33 2.68 -38.24
CA SER A 138 -13.39 3.49 -37.42
C SER A 138 -11.94 3.31 -37.88
N LEU A 139 -11.61 2.12 -38.37
CA LEU A 139 -10.33 1.79 -38.99
C LEU A 139 -10.51 1.55 -40.49
N ARG A 140 -9.56 2.00 -41.30
CA ARG A 140 -9.51 1.78 -42.75
C ARG A 140 -8.15 1.25 -43.17
N ASP A 141 -8.12 0.41 -44.21
CA ASP A 141 -6.86 -0.03 -44.81
C ASP A 141 -6.19 1.10 -45.62
N ARG A 142 -4.98 0.85 -46.13
CA ARG A 142 -4.24 1.78 -47.01
C ARG A 142 -5.00 2.24 -48.28
N ARG A 143 -6.08 1.55 -48.66
CA ARG A 143 -6.92 1.89 -49.82
C ARG A 143 -8.20 2.63 -49.39
N GLY A 144 -8.31 3.01 -48.11
CA GLY A 144 -9.47 3.68 -47.53
C GLY A 144 -10.66 2.76 -47.29
N ARG A 145 -10.52 1.43 -47.45
CA ARG A 145 -11.63 0.48 -47.25
C ARG A 145 -11.85 0.26 -45.74
N PRO A 146 -13.10 0.32 -45.24
CA PRO A 146 -13.37 0.12 -43.83
C PRO A 146 -12.97 -1.31 -43.42
N LEU A 147 -12.30 -1.42 -42.28
CA LEU A 147 -12.09 -2.69 -41.62
C LEU A 147 -13.38 -3.10 -40.87
N GLY A 148 -13.60 -4.40 -40.77
CA GLY A 148 -14.72 -4.95 -40.01
C GLY A 148 -14.64 -4.62 -38.51
N PRO A 149 -15.75 -4.84 -37.76
CA PRO A 149 -15.71 -4.69 -36.31
C PRO A 149 -14.60 -5.56 -35.74
N THR A 150 -13.81 -4.97 -34.85
CA THR A 150 -12.68 -5.63 -34.22
C THR A 150 -12.81 -5.46 -32.72
N ALA A 151 -12.66 -6.57 -31.99
CA ALA A 151 -12.55 -6.56 -30.54
C ALA A 151 -11.15 -7.05 -30.15
N ILE A 152 -10.48 -6.33 -29.26
CA ILE A 152 -9.14 -6.69 -28.78
C ILE A 152 -9.19 -6.83 -27.27
N THR A 153 -8.86 -8.03 -26.76
CA THR A 153 -8.66 -8.25 -25.33
C THR A 153 -7.27 -7.78 -24.92
N LEU A 154 -7.20 -6.93 -23.90
CA LEU A 154 -5.99 -6.35 -23.38
C LEU A 154 -5.42 -7.18 -22.23
N ARG A 155 -4.10 -7.24 -22.16
CA ARG A 155 -3.37 -7.64 -20.96
C ARG A 155 -2.82 -6.38 -20.31
N THR A 156 -3.16 -6.16 -19.05
CA THR A 156 -2.69 -5.03 -18.25
C THR A 156 -2.17 -5.55 -16.91
N PRO A 157 -1.33 -4.79 -16.19
CA PRO A 157 -0.84 -5.22 -14.88
C PRO A 157 -1.88 -5.04 -13.77
N HIS A 158 -3.02 -4.43 -14.05
CA HIS A 158 -4.01 -4.04 -13.04
C HIS A 158 -5.11 -5.08 -12.94
N ASP A 159 -5.46 -5.46 -11.71
CA ASP A 159 -6.66 -6.25 -11.48
C ASP A 159 -7.93 -5.35 -11.47
N PRO A 160 -9.15 -5.93 -11.50
CA PRO A 160 -10.39 -5.15 -11.46
C PRO A 160 -10.56 -4.28 -10.21
N LEU A 161 -9.92 -4.62 -9.09
CA LEU A 161 -9.97 -3.81 -7.89
C LEU A 161 -9.02 -2.62 -8.00
N ASP A 162 -7.81 -2.79 -8.50
CA ASP A 162 -6.86 -1.68 -8.72
C ASP A 162 -7.54 -0.56 -9.52
N VAL A 163 -8.26 -0.91 -10.58
CA VAL A 163 -9.03 0.05 -11.39
C VAL A 163 -10.17 0.69 -10.59
N ALA A 164 -10.86 -0.06 -9.75
CA ALA A 164 -11.91 0.50 -8.90
C ALA A 164 -11.36 1.48 -7.86
N LEU A 165 -10.25 1.12 -7.20
CA LEU A 165 -9.53 1.96 -6.26
C LEU A 165 -9.01 3.22 -6.94
N ALA A 166 -8.55 3.11 -8.20
CA ALA A 166 -8.05 4.20 -9.02
C ALA A 166 -9.07 5.35 -9.16
N ASP A 167 -10.37 5.04 -9.14
CA ASP A 167 -11.44 5.97 -9.53
C ASP A 167 -12.23 6.61 -8.38
N VAL A 168 -11.81 6.36 -7.13
CA VAL A 168 -12.55 6.82 -5.96
C VAL A 168 -11.73 7.70 -5.03
N VAL A 169 -12.47 8.51 -4.28
CA VAL A 169 -12.05 9.20 -3.06
C VAL A 169 -12.87 8.60 -1.92
N TRP A 170 -12.23 8.29 -0.81
CA TRP A 170 -12.91 7.81 0.37
C TRP A 170 -13.41 8.98 1.21
N GLU A 171 -14.67 8.92 1.62
CA GLU A 171 -15.28 9.89 2.53
C GLU A 171 -15.90 9.16 3.74
N PRO A 172 -15.85 9.75 4.95
CA PRO A 172 -16.43 9.14 6.14
C PRO A 172 -17.97 9.20 6.09
N THR A 173 -18.64 8.08 6.34
CA THR A 173 -20.09 8.06 6.60
C THR A 173 -20.42 8.39 8.06
N ASP A 174 -19.47 8.15 8.97
CA ASP A 174 -19.54 8.55 10.38
C ASP A 174 -18.33 9.40 10.76
N ARG A 175 -18.53 10.73 10.78
CA ARG A 175 -17.48 11.70 11.11
C ARG A 175 -17.01 11.59 12.57
N SER A 176 -17.82 11.03 13.47
CA SER A 176 -17.45 10.91 14.89
C SER A 176 -16.28 9.95 15.13
N LEU A 177 -15.96 9.10 14.15
CA LEU A 177 -14.76 8.26 14.16
C LEU A 177 -13.46 9.03 13.88
N PHE A 178 -13.54 10.31 13.49
CA PHE A 178 -12.38 11.11 13.08
C PHE A 178 -12.18 12.37 13.93
N GLU A 179 -13.20 12.74 14.71
CA GLU A 179 -13.23 13.96 15.53
C GLU A 179 -12.87 13.65 16.99
N VAL A 180 -12.08 14.52 17.61
CA VAL A 180 -11.58 14.37 19.00
C VAL A 180 -12.54 14.96 20.03
N GLU A 181 -13.46 15.83 19.60
CA GLU A 181 -14.39 16.50 20.50
C GLU A 181 -15.44 15.53 21.05
N GLY A 182 -15.79 15.67 22.34
CA GLY A 182 -16.86 14.91 22.96
C GLY A 182 -16.56 13.42 23.24
N LEU A 183 -15.29 13.01 23.20
CA LEU A 183 -14.93 11.62 23.51
C LEU A 183 -15.30 11.26 24.95
N PRO A 184 -15.98 10.12 25.18
CA PRO A 184 -16.25 9.62 26.52
C PRO A 184 -14.95 9.23 27.24
N PRO A 185 -14.95 9.22 28.59
CA PRO A 185 -13.81 8.73 29.34
C PRO A 185 -13.52 7.27 28.99
N LEU A 186 -12.24 6.91 28.93
CA LEU A 186 -11.85 5.54 28.67
C LEU A 186 -12.14 4.65 29.87
N PRO A 187 -12.55 3.38 29.63
CA PRO A 187 -12.61 2.40 30.69
C PRO A 187 -11.22 2.21 31.30
N ALA A 188 -11.19 1.92 32.60
CA ALA A 188 -9.95 1.61 33.31
C ALA A 188 -9.25 0.43 32.63
N GLN A 189 -7.96 0.60 32.35
CA GLN A 189 -7.15 -0.42 31.71
C GLN A 189 -6.50 -1.33 32.76
N PRO A 190 -6.18 -2.58 32.39
CA PRO A 190 -5.37 -3.47 33.21
C PRO A 190 -4.08 -2.81 33.70
N ALA A 191 -3.84 -2.89 35.00
CA ALA A 191 -2.72 -2.20 35.66
C ALA A 191 -1.73 -3.16 36.34
N SER A 192 -2.12 -4.40 36.64
CA SER A 192 -1.17 -5.39 37.15
C SER A 192 -0.38 -6.06 36.02
N LYS A 193 0.81 -6.54 36.34
CA LYS A 193 1.66 -7.29 35.40
C LYS A 193 0.92 -8.46 34.76
N ASP A 194 0.19 -9.25 35.57
CA ASP A 194 -0.45 -10.48 35.10
C ASP A 194 -1.69 -10.20 34.26
N GLU A 195 -2.46 -9.15 34.58
CA GLU A 195 -3.59 -8.75 33.73
C GLU A 195 -3.10 -8.22 32.38
N VAL A 196 -2.05 -7.42 32.35
CA VAL A 196 -1.49 -6.88 31.10
C VAL A 196 -0.83 -7.98 30.26
N ARG A 197 -0.22 -8.97 30.89
CA ARG A 197 0.28 -10.17 30.19
C ARG A 197 -0.87 -10.95 29.54
N ARG A 198 -2.01 -11.11 30.22
CA ARG A 198 -3.22 -11.75 29.65
C ARG A 198 -3.82 -10.92 28.52
N GLU A 199 -3.88 -9.59 28.67
CA GLU A 199 -4.33 -8.69 27.62
C GLU A 199 -3.46 -8.82 26.36
N LEU A 200 -2.13 -8.83 26.50
CA LEU A 200 -1.21 -9.06 25.40
C LEU A 200 -1.49 -10.41 24.70
N GLU A 201 -1.66 -11.48 25.47
CA GLU A 201 -2.01 -12.80 24.91
C GLU A 201 -3.32 -12.75 24.10
N LEU A 202 -4.37 -12.15 24.66
CA LEU A 202 -5.67 -12.02 24.00
C LEU A 202 -5.55 -11.22 22.70
N ARG A 203 -4.81 -10.10 22.72
CA ARG A 203 -4.61 -9.26 21.53
C ARG A 203 -3.80 -9.96 20.45
N LEU A 204 -2.73 -10.67 20.82
CA LEU A 204 -1.96 -11.48 19.86
C LEU A 204 -2.84 -12.52 19.18
N ARG A 205 -3.74 -13.18 19.92
CA ARG A 205 -4.66 -14.19 19.37
C ARG A 205 -5.73 -13.65 18.42
N LEU A 206 -5.93 -12.33 18.33
CA LEU A 206 -6.80 -11.72 17.31
C LEU A 206 -6.16 -11.75 15.92
N ARG A 207 -4.84 -11.92 15.85
CA ARG A 207 -4.12 -11.91 14.58
C ARG A 207 -4.44 -13.15 13.73
N PRO A 208 -4.83 -12.96 12.46
CA PRO A 208 -5.03 -14.08 11.54
C PRO A 208 -3.75 -14.92 11.38
N GLY A 209 -3.87 -16.24 11.58
CA GLY A 209 -2.79 -17.21 11.32
C GLY A 209 -1.72 -17.34 12.39
N ILE A 210 -1.75 -16.57 13.47
CA ILE A 210 -0.78 -16.71 14.58
C ILE A 210 -0.89 -18.09 15.24
N GLN A 211 0.24 -18.71 15.58
CA GLN A 211 0.27 -20.02 16.24
C GLN A 211 0.56 -19.88 17.74
N ASP A 212 0.12 -20.87 18.54
CA ASP A 212 0.34 -20.87 20.00
C ASP A 212 1.83 -20.75 20.38
N LYS A 213 2.73 -21.36 19.59
CA LYS A 213 4.17 -21.27 19.80
C LYS A 213 4.70 -19.83 19.62
N ASP A 214 4.11 -19.06 18.72
CA ASP A 214 4.52 -17.69 18.43
C ASP A 214 4.02 -16.77 19.54
N VAL A 215 2.76 -16.96 19.97
CA VAL A 215 2.21 -16.30 21.16
C VAL A 215 3.09 -16.58 22.40
N ALA A 216 3.43 -17.86 22.64
CA ALA A 216 4.28 -18.25 23.76
C ALA A 216 5.67 -17.61 23.69
N HIS A 217 6.26 -17.49 22.49
CA HIS A 217 7.53 -16.80 22.28
C HIS A 217 7.46 -15.32 22.66
N VAL A 218 6.42 -14.61 22.23
CA VAL A 218 6.22 -13.19 22.57
C VAL A 218 6.03 -13.01 24.08
N LEU A 219 5.22 -13.87 24.72
CA LEU A 219 5.00 -13.82 26.16
C LEU A 219 6.27 -14.15 26.96
N ALA A 220 7.11 -15.07 26.48
CA ALA A 220 8.41 -15.32 27.08
C ALA A 220 9.32 -14.08 27.01
N ARG A 221 9.33 -13.36 25.87
CA ARG A 221 10.06 -12.10 25.71
C ARG A 221 9.53 -10.99 26.61
N TYR A 222 8.21 -10.95 26.87
CA TYR A 222 7.59 -10.03 27.83
C TYR A 222 8.08 -10.26 29.27
N ASP A 223 8.25 -11.52 29.66
CA ASP A 223 8.69 -11.91 31.01
C ASP A 223 10.22 -11.86 31.21
N ASP A 224 10.98 -11.81 30.11
CA ASP A 224 12.44 -11.77 30.12
C ASP A 224 13.01 -10.60 30.96
N ALA A 225 14.08 -10.89 31.70
CA ALA A 225 14.70 -9.92 32.59
C ALA A 225 15.41 -8.78 31.85
N ALA A 226 15.99 -9.05 30.67
CA ALA A 226 16.62 -8.00 29.87
C ALA A 226 15.56 -7.08 29.27
N THR A 227 14.48 -7.62 28.69
CA THR A 227 13.34 -6.83 28.21
C THR A 227 12.79 -5.93 29.32
N ARG A 228 12.56 -6.47 30.52
CA ARG A 228 12.06 -5.69 31.68
C ARG A 228 13.00 -4.57 32.10
N ARG A 229 14.32 -4.74 31.99
CA ARG A 229 15.27 -3.66 32.30
C ARG A 229 15.23 -2.53 31.28
N ARG A 230 14.95 -2.84 30.00
CA ARG A 230 14.90 -1.87 28.91
C ARG A 230 13.56 -1.16 28.82
N VAL A 231 12.46 -1.86 29.09
CA VAL A 231 11.11 -1.31 29.13
C VAL A 231 10.44 -1.74 30.45
N PRO A 232 10.69 -1.00 31.55
CA PRO A 232 10.19 -1.37 32.88
C PRO A 232 8.66 -1.38 32.97
N HIS A 233 8.00 -0.37 32.37
CA HIS A 233 6.56 -0.23 32.42
C HIS A 233 5.87 -1.38 31.68
N HIS A 234 4.98 -2.10 32.37
CA HIS A 234 4.42 -3.35 31.88
C HIS A 234 3.51 -3.17 30.66
N ARG A 235 2.69 -2.12 30.58
CA ARG A 235 1.85 -1.83 29.39
C ARG A 235 2.69 -1.38 28.20
N VAL A 236 3.64 -0.47 28.39
CA VAL A 236 4.59 -0.06 27.35
C VAL A 236 5.34 -1.25 26.76
N ARG A 237 5.80 -2.18 27.62
CA ARG A 237 6.44 -3.42 27.17
C ARG A 237 5.48 -4.32 26.37
N ALA A 238 4.22 -4.44 26.80
CA ALA A 238 3.22 -5.20 26.06
C ALA A 238 2.89 -4.57 24.70
N GLY A 239 2.69 -3.24 24.64
CA GLY A 239 2.47 -2.53 23.38
C GLY A 239 3.67 -2.61 22.43
N LEU A 240 4.91 -2.54 22.93
CA LEU A 240 6.11 -2.80 22.13
C LEU A 240 6.06 -4.19 21.50
N LEU A 241 5.75 -5.22 22.29
CA LEU A 241 5.75 -6.61 21.84
C LEU A 241 4.52 -6.96 20.98
N LEU A 242 3.46 -6.15 21.02
CA LEU A 242 2.33 -6.25 20.10
C LEU A 242 2.74 -5.95 18.64
N LEU A 243 3.89 -5.30 18.41
CA LEU A 243 4.46 -5.10 17.07
C LEU A 243 5.04 -6.38 16.45
N THR A 244 5.00 -7.52 17.14
CA THR A 244 5.55 -8.77 16.58
C THR A 244 4.84 -9.11 15.27
N ASP A 245 5.64 -9.29 14.21
CA ASP A 245 5.22 -9.53 12.83
C ASP A 245 4.27 -8.47 12.23
N THR A 246 4.32 -7.23 12.74
CA THR A 246 3.80 -6.07 12.01
C THR A 246 4.90 -5.48 11.13
N SER A 247 4.51 -4.56 10.26
CA SER A 247 5.44 -3.66 9.56
C SER A 247 6.39 -2.91 10.51
N GLY A 248 6.00 -2.72 11.77
CA GLY A 248 6.74 -2.05 12.82
C GLY A 248 7.62 -2.95 13.70
N GLN A 249 7.75 -4.25 13.43
CA GLN A 249 8.43 -5.18 14.37
C GLN A 249 9.88 -4.79 14.69
N ASP A 250 10.57 -4.11 13.76
CA ASP A 250 11.99 -3.77 13.91
C ASP A 250 12.21 -2.68 14.99
N ALA A 251 11.14 -2.01 15.44
CA ALA A 251 11.16 -1.19 16.66
C ALA A 251 11.47 -2.00 17.92
N ILE A 252 11.05 -3.28 17.98
CA ILE A 252 11.28 -4.13 19.15
C ILE A 252 12.78 -4.25 19.43
N ASP A 253 13.55 -4.67 18.42
CA ASP A 253 14.98 -4.86 18.60
C ASP A 253 15.71 -3.52 18.78
N THR A 254 15.28 -2.48 18.06
CA THR A 254 15.84 -1.13 18.18
C THR A 254 15.70 -0.56 19.60
N LEU A 255 14.52 -0.65 20.20
CA LEU A 255 14.25 -0.10 21.54
C LEU A 255 14.80 -0.97 22.67
N LEU A 256 14.97 -2.27 22.42
CA LEU A 256 15.61 -3.19 23.37
C LEU A 256 17.13 -3.18 23.30
N ALA A 257 17.72 -2.66 22.22
CA ALA A 257 19.16 -2.47 22.11
C ALA A 257 19.70 -1.49 23.17
N SER A 258 20.95 -1.68 23.55
CA SER A 258 21.68 -0.74 24.44
C SER A 258 22.32 0.41 23.68
N THR A 259 22.49 0.28 22.36
CA THR A 259 23.18 1.25 21.52
C THR A 259 22.57 1.30 20.13
N THR A 260 22.58 2.48 19.50
CA THR A 260 22.27 2.63 18.07
C THR A 260 23.40 2.06 17.21
N ARG A 261 23.16 1.95 15.90
CA ARG A 261 24.18 1.57 14.92
C ARG A 261 25.43 2.45 14.93
N ASP A 262 25.26 3.71 15.30
CA ASP A 262 26.32 4.72 15.32
C ASP A 262 26.92 4.89 16.73
N GLY A 263 26.62 3.96 17.64
CA GLY A 263 27.24 3.87 18.96
C GLY A 263 26.63 4.76 20.03
N LEU A 264 25.52 5.45 19.77
CA LEU A 264 24.82 6.22 20.80
C LEU A 264 24.17 5.28 21.81
N ALA A 265 24.38 5.52 23.10
CA ALA A 265 23.78 4.70 24.14
C ALA A 265 22.28 4.99 24.26
N ILE A 266 21.44 3.96 24.17
CA ILE A 266 19.99 4.07 24.35
C ILE A 266 19.69 3.79 25.83
N GLN A 267 19.04 4.70 26.53
CA GLN A 267 18.57 4.50 27.89
C GLN A 267 17.27 3.69 27.92
N PRO A 268 16.92 3.06 29.05
CA PRO A 268 15.61 2.43 29.21
C PRO A 268 14.47 3.41 28.89
N VAL A 269 13.39 2.90 28.31
CA VAL A 269 12.19 3.69 28.01
C VAL A 269 11.61 4.23 29.32
N GLN A 270 11.34 5.53 29.35
CA GLN A 270 10.79 6.22 30.50
C GLN A 270 9.32 6.54 30.29
N VAL A 271 8.56 6.53 31.38
CA VAL A 271 7.17 6.98 31.41
C VAL A 271 7.09 8.18 32.34
N ALA A 272 6.57 9.30 31.82
CA ALA A 272 6.45 10.55 32.56
C ALA A 272 5.23 11.35 32.05
N PRO A 273 4.67 12.29 32.83
CA PRO A 273 3.61 13.17 32.32
C PRO A 273 4.17 14.12 31.25
N LEU A 274 3.65 14.05 30.03
CA LEU A 274 4.09 14.86 28.87
C LEU A 274 2.96 15.67 28.24
N ALA A 275 1.75 15.12 28.14
CA ALA A 275 0.67 15.74 27.37
C ALA A 275 0.37 17.18 27.85
N ARG A 276 0.43 17.39 29.16
CA ARG A 276 0.20 18.71 29.79
C ARG A 276 1.39 19.67 29.68
N THR A 277 2.61 19.17 29.47
CA THR A 277 3.84 19.97 29.49
C THR A 277 4.40 20.25 28.10
N HIS A 278 4.15 19.36 27.15
CA HIS A 278 4.75 19.38 25.81
C HIS A 278 3.75 19.18 24.67
N GLY A 279 2.51 18.77 24.95
CA GLY A 279 1.49 18.54 23.91
C GLY A 279 1.82 17.36 22.98
N VAL A 280 2.66 16.43 23.40
CA VAL A 280 3.05 15.23 22.64
C VAL A 280 2.78 13.96 23.44
N PHE A 281 2.59 12.85 22.73
CA PHE A 281 2.33 11.54 23.34
C PHE A 281 3.61 10.76 23.70
N ALA A 282 4.68 10.99 22.96
CA ALA A 282 6.02 10.52 23.25
C ALA A 282 7.03 11.42 22.53
N TYR A 283 8.31 11.25 22.85
CA TYR A 283 9.41 11.80 22.07
C TYR A 283 10.72 11.06 22.38
N VAL A 284 11.67 11.14 21.45
CA VAL A 284 13.06 10.79 21.67
C VAL A 284 13.84 12.02 22.16
N GLN A 285 14.40 11.94 23.37
CA GLN A 285 15.26 12.97 23.94
C GLN A 285 16.74 12.67 23.65
N PRO A 286 17.41 13.41 22.75
CA PRO A 286 18.86 13.36 22.66
C PRO A 286 19.47 14.11 23.85
N ARG A 287 20.53 13.53 24.43
CA ARG A 287 21.41 14.20 25.40
C ARG A 287 22.82 14.29 24.80
N PRO A 288 23.12 15.35 24.02
CA PRO A 288 24.35 15.44 23.23
C PRO A 288 25.62 15.33 24.08
N LEU A 289 25.61 15.90 25.30
CA LEU A 289 26.77 15.89 26.19
C LEU A 289 27.10 14.50 26.75
N SER A 290 26.10 13.65 26.97
CA SER A 290 26.29 12.28 27.46
C SER A 290 26.32 11.24 26.35
N GLY A 291 26.04 11.62 25.09
CA GLY A 291 25.93 10.69 23.97
C GLY A 291 24.81 9.66 24.15
N THR A 292 23.74 10.03 24.86
CA THR A 292 22.63 9.12 25.17
C THR A 292 21.32 9.56 24.53
N LEU A 293 20.48 8.59 24.14
CA LEU A 293 19.11 8.78 23.70
C LEU A 293 18.14 8.17 24.74
N THR A 294 17.02 8.83 25.01
CA THR A 294 15.97 8.28 25.86
C THR A 294 14.62 8.44 25.17
N VAL A 295 13.85 7.37 25.04
CA VAL A 295 12.43 7.47 24.67
C VAL A 295 11.63 7.76 25.92
N VAL A 296 10.83 8.83 25.88
CA VAL A 296 9.91 9.19 26.97
C VAL A 296 8.49 9.10 26.43
N MET A 297 7.66 8.29 27.07
CA MET A 297 6.24 8.14 26.76
C MET A 297 5.38 8.84 27.81
N ASP A 298 4.30 9.46 27.35
CA ASP A 298 3.31 10.08 28.21
C ASP A 298 2.65 9.05 29.14
N SER A 299 2.46 9.40 30.40
CA SER A 299 1.86 8.51 31.40
C SER A 299 0.40 8.16 31.12
N GLU A 300 -0.39 9.08 30.52
CA GLU A 300 -1.77 8.80 30.15
C GLU A 300 -1.81 7.82 28.97
N LEU A 301 -0.95 8.02 27.96
CA LEU A 301 -0.79 7.05 26.85
C LEU A 301 -0.29 5.69 27.35
N ALA A 302 0.71 5.66 28.22
CA ALA A 302 1.26 4.42 28.79
C ALA A 302 0.20 3.62 29.59
N GLY A 303 -0.84 4.31 30.07
CA GLY A 303 -2.03 3.71 30.70
C GLY A 303 -3.14 3.31 29.74
N GLY A 304 -3.03 3.63 28.43
CA GLY A 304 -4.05 3.41 27.41
C GLY A 304 -4.03 2.04 26.73
N PRO A 305 -4.81 1.84 25.65
CA PRO A 305 -4.85 0.60 24.87
C PRO A 305 -3.48 0.18 24.31
N LEU A 306 -3.17 -1.12 24.28
CA LEU A 306 -1.87 -1.61 23.81
C LEU A 306 -1.57 -1.22 22.35
N GLU A 307 -2.61 -1.11 21.52
CA GLU A 307 -2.53 -0.72 20.12
C GLU A 307 -2.03 0.72 19.96
N THR A 308 -2.50 1.63 20.82
CA THR A 308 -2.07 3.04 20.82
C THR A 308 -0.59 3.17 21.19
N ILE A 309 -0.16 2.38 22.17
CA ILE A 309 1.24 2.29 22.59
C ILE A 309 2.11 1.72 21.47
N ALA A 310 1.66 0.64 20.81
CA ALA A 310 2.37 -0.01 19.72
C ALA A 310 2.64 0.96 18.56
N VAL A 311 1.60 1.65 18.09
CA VAL A 311 1.70 2.66 17.01
C VAL A 311 2.70 3.76 17.35
N VAL A 312 2.65 4.28 18.58
CA VAL A 312 3.57 5.34 19.01
C VAL A 312 5.00 4.83 19.14
N LEU A 313 5.24 3.63 19.67
CA LEU A 313 6.60 3.10 19.74
C LEU A 313 7.19 2.78 18.37
N ALA A 314 6.36 2.33 17.41
CA ALA A 314 6.79 2.14 16.03
C ALA A 314 7.22 3.45 15.37
N HIS A 315 6.50 4.54 15.66
CA HIS A 315 6.82 5.91 15.26
C HIS A 315 8.12 6.39 15.93
N GLU A 316 8.21 6.37 17.26
CA GLU A 316 9.37 6.87 18.01
C GLU A 316 10.67 6.12 17.68
N ALA A 317 10.59 4.84 17.31
CA ALA A 317 11.75 4.08 16.88
C ALA A 317 12.45 4.76 15.69
N VAL A 318 11.71 5.40 14.77
CA VAL A 318 12.27 6.09 13.60
C VAL A 318 13.23 7.20 14.02
N HIS A 319 12.96 7.86 15.14
CA HIS A 319 13.78 8.94 15.70
C HIS A 319 15.01 8.47 16.47
N ILE A 320 15.24 7.15 16.58
CA ILE A 320 16.42 6.56 17.24
C ILE A 320 17.62 6.64 16.28
N GLY A 321 18.19 7.83 16.15
CA GLY A 321 19.33 8.12 15.29
C GLY A 321 20.05 9.42 15.63
N LEU A 322 21.02 9.79 14.79
CA LEU A 322 21.71 11.08 14.85
C LEU A 322 21.01 12.07 13.92
N GLY A 323 20.46 13.16 14.48
CA GLY A 323 19.89 14.23 13.68
C GLY A 323 18.97 15.13 14.48
N ALA A 324 18.76 16.34 13.97
CA ALA A 324 17.58 17.10 14.32
C ALA A 324 16.39 16.50 13.54
N GLY A 325 15.24 16.38 14.20
CA GLY A 325 14.01 15.96 13.56
C GLY A 325 13.70 16.80 12.33
N SER A 326 13.19 16.16 11.29
CA SER A 326 12.80 16.84 10.06
C SER A 326 11.38 16.50 9.66
N ALA A 327 10.74 17.39 8.91
CA ALA A 327 9.37 17.19 8.46
C ALA A 327 9.24 15.93 7.58
N THR A 328 10.30 15.58 6.84
CA THR A 328 10.39 14.33 6.08
C THR A 328 10.43 13.11 7.00
N GLU A 329 11.24 13.15 8.05
CA GLU A 329 11.33 12.08 9.05
C GLU A 329 10.02 11.87 9.78
N GLU A 330 9.39 12.95 10.25
CA GLU A 330 8.08 12.91 10.90
C GLU A 330 6.99 12.37 9.95
N THR A 331 7.00 12.79 8.68
CA THR A 331 6.06 12.26 7.69
C THR A 331 6.21 10.74 7.54
N LEU A 332 7.45 10.24 7.48
CA LEU A 332 7.73 8.81 7.39
C LEU A 332 7.34 8.08 8.68
N ALA A 333 7.71 8.60 9.85
CA ALA A 333 7.37 8.04 11.14
C ALA A 333 5.86 7.95 11.34
N MET A 334 5.11 8.98 10.92
CA MET A 334 3.65 8.98 10.93
C MET A 334 3.07 7.97 9.94
N ALA A 335 3.57 7.91 8.70
CA ALA A 335 3.11 6.94 7.71
C ALA A 335 3.33 5.49 8.17
N LEU A 336 4.46 5.21 8.79
CA LEU A 336 4.80 3.89 9.35
C LEU A 336 3.95 3.54 10.57
N GLY A 337 3.73 4.49 11.48
CA GLY A 337 2.78 4.30 12.59
C GLY A 337 1.36 4.03 12.09
N THR A 338 0.91 4.75 11.06
CA THR A 338 -0.39 4.53 10.42
C THR A 338 -0.44 3.18 9.69
N ARG A 339 0.64 2.72 9.06
CA ARG A 339 0.72 1.37 8.48
C ARG A 339 0.58 0.27 9.53
N VAL A 340 1.24 0.42 10.69
CA VAL A 340 1.03 -0.48 11.84
C VAL A 340 -0.43 -0.44 12.30
N TYR A 341 -1.04 0.75 12.37
CA TYR A 341 -2.44 0.90 12.75
C TYR A 341 -3.39 0.15 11.80
N GLU A 342 -3.14 0.17 10.48
CA GLU A 342 -3.89 -0.62 9.51
C GLU A 342 -3.82 -2.13 9.81
N GLU A 343 -2.63 -2.64 10.12
CA GLU A 343 -2.45 -4.06 10.45
C GLU A 343 -3.22 -4.43 11.73
N LEU A 344 -3.22 -3.55 12.73
CA LEU A 344 -4.00 -3.74 13.96
C LEU A 344 -5.52 -3.69 13.70
N LEU A 345 -5.98 -2.85 12.77
CA LEU A 345 -7.39 -2.84 12.33
C LEU A 345 -7.79 -4.14 11.62
N LEU A 346 -6.88 -4.75 10.89
CA LEU A 346 -7.13 -6.07 10.27
C LEU A 346 -7.25 -7.17 11.32
N TRP A 347 -6.64 -7.02 12.49
CA TRP A 347 -6.79 -7.97 13.61
C TRP A 347 -8.07 -7.68 14.40
N ASP A 348 -8.39 -6.40 14.62
CA ASP A 348 -9.56 -5.95 15.36
C ASP A 348 -10.19 -4.69 14.71
N PRO A 349 -11.18 -4.85 13.81
CA PRO A 349 -11.88 -3.73 13.20
C PRO A 349 -12.62 -2.82 14.20
N SER A 350 -12.87 -3.30 15.43
CA SER A 350 -13.51 -2.47 16.46
C SER A 350 -12.58 -1.39 17.03
N LEU A 351 -11.27 -1.52 16.80
CA LEU A 351 -10.26 -0.56 17.22
C LEU A 351 -10.56 0.86 16.72
N ALA A 352 -11.09 1.00 15.49
CA ALA A 352 -11.47 2.30 14.92
C ALA A 352 -12.50 3.07 15.78
N ARG A 353 -13.29 2.36 16.58
CA ARG A 353 -14.33 2.96 17.44
C ARG A 353 -13.84 3.32 18.84
N VAL A 354 -12.65 2.86 19.24
CA VAL A 354 -12.13 3.14 20.59
C VAL A 354 -12.02 4.65 20.80
N PRO A 355 -12.63 5.21 21.85
CA PRO A 355 -12.80 6.66 21.98
C PRO A 355 -11.56 7.34 22.58
N THR A 356 -10.39 7.20 21.94
CA THR A 356 -9.18 7.95 22.32
C THR A 356 -8.84 9.04 21.30
N PRO A 357 -8.26 10.17 21.73
CA PRO A 357 -7.75 11.18 20.81
C PRO A 357 -6.78 10.61 19.76
N LEU A 358 -5.88 9.71 20.17
CA LEU A 358 -4.91 9.11 19.26
C LEU A 358 -5.59 8.22 18.22
N ILE A 359 -6.63 7.46 18.58
CA ILE A 359 -7.37 6.64 17.62
C ILE A 359 -8.09 7.52 16.59
N ARG A 360 -8.68 8.64 17.02
CA ARG A 360 -9.29 9.62 16.10
C ARG A 360 -8.26 10.23 15.17
N GLN A 361 -7.09 10.57 15.70
CA GLN A 361 -5.96 11.03 14.89
C GLN A 361 -5.51 9.95 13.88
N GLN A 362 -5.36 8.69 14.30
CA GLN A 362 -4.96 7.60 13.41
C GLN A 362 -6.01 7.29 12.35
N ASN A 363 -7.31 7.36 12.67
CA ASN A 363 -8.38 7.25 11.68
C ASN A 363 -8.27 8.35 10.63
N ARG A 364 -8.03 9.60 11.04
CA ARG A 364 -7.86 10.74 10.12
C ARG A 364 -6.61 10.61 9.26
N LEU A 365 -5.49 10.19 9.83
CA LEU A 365 -4.25 9.92 9.11
C LEU A 365 -4.45 8.79 8.10
N LEU A 366 -5.12 7.72 8.49
CA LEU A 366 -5.41 6.60 7.62
C LEU A 366 -6.34 6.99 6.47
N LEU A 367 -7.39 7.77 6.71
CA LEU A 367 -8.20 8.35 5.64
C LEU A 367 -7.35 9.16 4.64
N ALA A 368 -6.48 10.03 5.15
CA ALA A 368 -5.58 10.82 4.31
C ALA A 368 -4.65 9.91 3.48
N LEU A 369 -4.13 8.84 4.08
CA LEU A 369 -3.26 7.87 3.41
C LEU A 369 -3.99 7.14 2.27
N ARG A 370 -5.22 6.66 2.53
CA ARG A 370 -6.06 5.96 1.54
C ARG A 370 -6.45 6.86 0.36
N ASN A 371 -6.53 8.17 0.58
CA ASN A 371 -6.74 9.18 -0.46
C ASN A 371 -5.44 9.74 -1.06
N SER A 372 -4.29 9.18 -0.71
CA SER A 372 -2.97 9.59 -1.18
C SER A 372 -2.27 8.44 -1.93
N GLY A 373 -1.07 8.68 -2.45
CA GLY A 373 -0.29 7.70 -3.21
C GLY A 373 -0.06 8.17 -4.65
N ARG A 374 1.18 8.53 -4.97
CA ARG A 374 1.57 9.01 -6.31
C ARG A 374 2.34 7.93 -7.07
N TYR A 375 3.38 7.37 -6.47
CA TYR A 375 4.28 6.35 -7.02
C TYR A 375 3.77 4.94 -6.78
N GLY A 376 2.92 4.73 -5.76
CA GLY A 376 2.19 3.48 -5.54
C GLY A 376 0.85 3.39 -6.29
N TYR A 377 0.47 4.41 -7.07
CA TYR A 377 -0.86 4.52 -7.67
C TYR A 377 -1.24 3.25 -8.49
N PRO A 378 -2.44 2.67 -8.28
CA PRO A 378 -3.59 3.21 -7.55
C PRO A 378 -3.67 2.89 -6.05
N ARG A 379 -2.61 2.30 -5.47
CA ARG A 379 -2.54 1.97 -4.04
C ARG A 379 -2.28 3.22 -3.19
N ALA A 380 -2.57 3.10 -1.90
CA ALA A 380 -2.41 4.19 -0.94
C ALA A 380 -0.93 4.55 -0.74
N GLY A 381 -0.67 5.79 -0.35
CA GLY A 381 0.68 6.28 -0.10
C GLY A 381 0.70 7.61 0.63
N ILE A 382 1.82 8.31 0.56
CA ILE A 382 2.15 9.52 1.31
C ILE A 382 1.91 10.79 0.49
N LEU A 383 2.19 10.72 -0.81
CA LEU A 383 2.28 11.87 -1.71
C LEU A 383 0.93 12.15 -2.42
N PRO A 384 0.74 13.38 -2.97
CA PRO A 384 -0.50 13.74 -3.65
C PRO A 384 -0.84 12.84 -4.82
N ARG A 385 -2.05 12.30 -4.78
CA ARG A 385 -2.61 11.45 -5.81
C ARG A 385 -3.32 12.27 -6.90
N PRO A 386 -3.25 11.89 -8.19
CA PRO A 386 -3.96 12.61 -9.25
C PRO A 386 -5.47 12.72 -9.02
N GLY A 387 -6.02 13.92 -9.14
CA GLY A 387 -7.46 14.19 -9.02
C GLY A 387 -7.99 14.34 -7.59
N ILE A 388 -7.14 14.21 -6.57
CA ILE A 388 -7.52 14.41 -5.17
C ILE A 388 -7.28 15.88 -4.78
N VAL A 389 -8.34 16.55 -4.35
CA VAL A 389 -8.29 17.95 -3.92
C VAL A 389 -8.35 18.11 -2.40
N ASP A 390 -8.89 17.11 -1.70
CA ASP A 390 -8.93 17.04 -0.24
C ASP A 390 -8.89 15.58 0.22
N ALA A 391 -7.75 15.17 0.80
CA ALA A 391 -7.48 13.81 1.26
C ALA A 391 -8.22 13.47 2.57
N VAL A 392 -8.74 14.46 3.30
CA VAL A 392 -9.49 14.24 4.56
C VAL A 392 -10.98 14.57 4.44
N ALA A 393 -11.50 14.78 3.23
CA ALA A 393 -12.93 14.94 2.97
C ALA A 393 -13.63 15.96 3.90
N GLY A 394 -13.04 17.13 4.07
CA GLY A 394 -13.58 18.23 4.88
C GLY A 394 -13.50 18.01 6.39
N LEU A 395 -12.70 17.07 6.89
CA LEU A 395 -12.42 16.89 8.33
C LEU A 395 -11.37 17.86 8.88
N GLY A 396 -10.96 18.86 8.11
CA GLY A 396 -9.99 19.89 8.49
C GLY A 396 -10.49 21.31 8.21
N PRO A 397 -9.83 22.33 8.79
CA PRO A 397 -10.14 23.72 8.51
C PRO A 397 -9.81 24.11 7.06
N GLU A 398 -8.85 23.40 6.45
CA GLU A 398 -8.38 23.63 5.09
C GLU A 398 -8.25 22.28 4.36
N PRO A 399 -8.49 22.24 3.04
CA PRO A 399 -8.28 21.04 2.25
C PRO A 399 -6.78 20.73 2.15
N VAL A 400 -6.43 19.46 2.31
CA VAL A 400 -5.04 18.96 2.18
C VAL A 400 -4.98 17.97 1.04
N ARG A 401 -4.01 18.04 0.14
CA ARG A 401 -4.01 17.19 -1.07
C ARG A 401 -3.43 15.80 -0.84
N SER A 402 -2.83 15.56 0.32
CA SER A 402 -2.17 14.31 0.65
C SER A 402 -2.01 14.10 2.15
N PHE A 403 -1.61 12.87 2.52
CA PHE A 403 -1.15 12.51 3.86
C PHE A 403 -0.01 13.42 4.31
N ARG A 404 1.00 13.62 3.46
CA ARG A 404 2.10 14.54 3.76
C ARG A 404 1.59 15.95 4.05
N ASP A 405 0.71 16.48 3.21
CA ASP A 405 0.21 17.85 3.39
C ASP A 405 -0.53 18.00 4.73
N LEU A 406 -1.27 16.96 5.17
CA LEU A 406 -1.90 16.92 6.49
C LEU A 406 -0.87 17.08 7.62
N ILE A 407 0.21 16.31 7.59
CA ILE A 407 1.30 16.37 8.58
C ILE A 407 1.96 17.76 8.60
N LEU A 408 2.11 18.38 7.43
CA LEU A 408 2.79 19.68 7.29
C LEU A 408 1.88 20.89 7.56
N THR A 409 0.62 20.68 7.93
CA THR A 409 -0.24 21.81 8.34
C THR A 409 0.30 22.47 9.62
N PRO A 410 0.03 23.78 9.83
CA PRO A 410 0.50 24.50 11.02
C PRO A 410 0.04 23.89 12.35
N HIS A 411 -1.09 23.17 12.35
CA HIS A 411 -1.68 22.54 13.54
C HIS A 411 -1.10 21.15 13.85
N PHE A 412 -0.26 20.59 12.98
CA PHE A 412 0.45 19.32 13.20
C PHE A 412 1.95 19.59 13.39
N TYR A 413 2.72 19.65 12.29
CA TYR A 413 4.18 19.77 12.32
C TYR A 413 4.74 20.84 11.36
N GLY A 414 3.92 21.80 10.93
CA GLY A 414 4.31 22.80 9.93
C GLY A 414 5.52 23.68 10.27
N ALA A 415 5.97 23.70 11.53
CA ALA A 415 7.15 24.46 11.98
C ALA A 415 8.48 23.68 11.93
N ILE A 416 8.46 22.37 11.65
CA ILE A 416 9.68 21.55 11.63
C ILE A 416 10.48 21.78 10.33
N PRO A 417 11.82 21.86 10.38
CA PRO A 417 12.66 21.96 9.18
C PRO A 417 12.35 20.87 8.16
N ARG A 418 12.25 21.22 6.87
CA ARG A 418 11.79 20.28 5.82
C ARG A 418 12.74 19.11 5.55
N THR A 419 14.03 19.33 5.72
CA THR A 419 15.11 18.38 5.38
C THR A 419 15.87 17.95 6.62
N GLY A 420 16.11 16.64 6.74
CA GLY A 420 16.89 16.07 7.83
C GLY A 420 18.24 15.52 7.37
N ALA A 421 18.96 14.92 8.32
CA ALA A 421 20.22 14.24 8.06
C ALA A 421 19.96 12.83 7.45
N VAL A 422 20.79 11.85 7.82
CA VAL A 422 20.66 10.45 7.39
C VAL A 422 19.51 9.78 8.15
N GLY A 423 18.74 8.92 7.47
CA GLY A 423 17.68 8.15 8.13
C GLY A 423 18.23 7.15 9.16
N SER A 424 17.42 6.80 10.16
CA SER A 424 17.80 5.82 11.18
C SER A 424 17.90 4.40 10.62
N GLN A 425 18.57 3.51 11.36
CA GLN A 425 18.64 2.09 11.02
C GLN A 425 17.25 1.46 10.88
N VAL A 426 16.33 1.79 11.80
CA VAL A 426 15.00 1.17 11.79
C VAL A 426 14.19 1.59 10.57
N LEU A 427 14.39 2.82 10.07
CA LEU A 427 13.75 3.28 8.84
C LEU A 427 14.17 2.43 7.64
N GLU A 428 15.45 2.05 7.54
CA GLU A 428 15.93 1.13 6.50
C GLU A 428 15.29 -0.26 6.63
N GLN A 429 15.15 -0.77 7.86
CA GLN A 429 14.56 -2.08 8.12
C GLN A 429 13.07 -2.11 7.76
N TYR A 430 12.34 -1.06 8.13
CA TYR A 430 10.94 -0.89 7.71
C TYR A 430 10.80 -0.81 6.19
N TYR A 431 11.66 -0.06 5.50
CA TYR A 431 11.63 -0.02 4.05
C TYR A 431 11.86 -1.41 3.43
N GLN A 432 12.90 -2.13 3.89
CA GLN A 432 13.22 -3.46 3.40
C GLN A 432 12.04 -4.41 3.54
N ARG A 433 11.40 -4.40 4.71
CA ARG A 433 10.20 -5.19 5.01
C ARG A 433 9.05 -4.88 4.07
N LEU A 434 8.69 -3.61 3.91
CA LEU A 434 7.60 -3.19 3.02
C LEU A 434 7.91 -3.50 1.54
N SER A 435 9.19 -3.38 1.14
CA SER A 435 9.61 -3.68 -0.23
C SER A 435 9.67 -5.18 -0.55
N GLY A 436 9.59 -6.06 0.46
CA GLY A 436 9.68 -7.52 0.31
C GLY A 436 11.03 -8.00 -0.25
N ASP A 437 12.14 -7.46 0.25
CA ASP A 437 13.53 -7.76 -0.16
C ASP A 437 13.86 -7.46 -1.64
N ARG A 438 12.96 -6.82 -2.39
CA ARG A 438 13.15 -6.54 -3.82
C ARG A 438 14.27 -5.54 -4.09
N ILE A 439 14.62 -4.72 -3.11
CA ILE A 439 15.62 -3.66 -3.25
C ILE A 439 16.58 -3.73 -2.06
N PRO A 440 17.75 -4.39 -2.22
CA PRO A 440 18.79 -4.37 -1.21
C PRO A 440 19.23 -2.92 -0.95
N LEU A 441 19.05 -2.46 0.28
CA LEU A 441 19.56 -1.15 0.69
C LEU A 441 21.03 -1.29 1.13
N THR A 442 21.89 -0.44 0.58
CA THR A 442 23.20 -0.20 1.20
C THR A 442 23.02 0.64 2.46
N ARG A 443 23.87 0.44 3.48
CA ARG A 443 23.85 1.26 4.70
C ARG A 443 23.89 2.76 4.37
N GLY A 444 23.02 3.55 5.00
CA GLY A 444 22.95 5.00 4.82
C GLY A 444 22.37 5.42 3.47
N SER A 445 21.72 4.50 2.74
CA SER A 445 21.14 4.81 1.42
C SER A 445 19.86 5.62 1.50
N LEU A 446 19.16 5.59 2.64
CA LEU A 446 17.99 6.42 2.87
C LEU A 446 18.40 7.75 3.51
N ARG A 447 18.19 8.83 2.75
CA ARG A 447 18.34 10.21 3.22
C ARG A 447 16.97 10.78 3.57
N LEU A 448 16.87 11.67 4.54
CA LEU A 448 15.59 12.31 4.90
C LEU A 448 15.25 13.43 3.90
N ASP A 449 15.01 13.02 2.64
CA ASP A 449 14.69 13.86 1.49
C ASP A 449 13.51 13.32 0.67
N GLU A 450 13.13 14.07 -0.38
CA GLU A 450 12.04 13.71 -1.29
C GLU A 450 12.22 12.35 -1.96
N SER A 451 13.45 11.94 -2.26
CA SER A 451 13.70 10.68 -2.95
C SER A 451 13.30 9.49 -2.09
N THR A 452 13.56 9.56 -0.78
CA THR A 452 13.12 8.55 0.19
C THR A 452 11.60 8.56 0.36
N LEU A 453 10.95 9.74 0.39
CA LEU A 453 9.48 9.81 0.42
C LEU A 453 8.87 9.11 -0.80
N LYS A 454 9.39 9.35 -2.02
CA LYS A 454 8.93 8.68 -3.25
C LYS A 454 9.09 7.16 -3.16
N ARG A 455 10.20 6.69 -2.57
CA ARG A 455 10.44 5.25 -2.38
C ARG A 455 9.43 4.62 -1.43
N PHE A 456 9.16 5.25 -0.28
CA PHE A 456 8.15 4.74 0.67
C PHE A 456 6.74 4.81 0.09
N ASP A 457 6.40 5.90 -0.60
CA ASP A 457 5.13 6.07 -1.29
C ASP A 457 4.82 4.95 -2.30
N ALA A 458 5.85 4.35 -2.89
CA ALA A 458 5.71 3.24 -3.84
C ALA A 458 5.50 1.87 -3.17
N VAL A 459 5.85 1.70 -1.88
CA VAL A 459 5.87 0.37 -1.23
C VAL A 459 4.96 0.25 -0.02
N LEU A 460 4.43 1.36 0.52
CA LEU A 460 3.72 1.39 1.80
C LEU A 460 2.52 0.43 1.84
N ASP A 461 1.80 0.30 0.73
CA ASP A 461 0.54 -0.44 0.62
C ASP A 461 0.63 -1.66 -0.33
N HIS A 462 1.85 -2.05 -0.71
CA HIS A 462 2.08 -3.05 -1.75
C HIS A 462 1.72 -4.48 -1.30
N ASP A 463 1.76 -4.77 0.00
CA ASP A 463 1.47 -6.09 0.57
C ASP A 463 0.00 -6.27 1.00
N LEU A 464 -0.82 -5.21 0.95
CA LEU A 464 -2.23 -5.31 1.26
C LEU A 464 -3.05 -5.88 0.10
N THR A 465 -3.81 -6.92 0.42
CA THR A 465 -4.79 -7.52 -0.49
C THR A 465 -6.04 -6.66 -0.63
N ALA A 466 -6.80 -6.95 -1.67
CA ALA A 466 -8.13 -6.43 -1.90
C ALA A 466 -9.05 -6.48 -0.67
N GLU A 467 -9.16 -7.68 -0.09
CA GLU A 467 -10.03 -7.97 1.04
C GLU A 467 -9.60 -7.20 2.29
N GLN A 468 -8.29 -7.07 2.50
CA GLN A 468 -7.75 -6.28 3.61
C GLN A 468 -8.07 -4.79 3.46
N ILE A 469 -7.92 -4.21 2.26
CA ILE A 469 -8.30 -2.82 2.01
C ILE A 469 -9.79 -2.62 2.30
N LEU A 470 -10.65 -3.52 1.81
CA LEU A 470 -12.09 -3.47 2.08
C LEU A 470 -12.42 -3.59 3.57
N THR A 471 -11.70 -4.43 4.30
CA THR A 471 -11.86 -4.57 5.75
C THR A 471 -11.48 -3.28 6.50
N ILE A 472 -10.42 -2.59 6.07
CA ILE A 472 -9.97 -1.33 6.66
C ILE A 472 -10.99 -0.22 6.41
N VAL A 473 -11.48 -0.06 5.17
CA VAL A 473 -12.48 0.98 4.85
C VAL A 473 -13.80 0.73 5.58
N ASP A 474 -14.20 -0.53 5.77
CA ASP A 474 -15.36 -0.91 6.57
C ASP A 474 -15.20 -0.54 8.04
N ALA A 475 -14.03 -0.84 8.63
CA ALA A 475 -13.73 -0.53 10.02
C ALA A 475 -13.86 0.98 10.30
N LEU A 476 -13.43 1.79 9.33
CA LEU A 476 -13.48 3.25 9.36
C LEU A 476 -14.80 3.85 8.88
N GLN A 477 -15.76 3.03 8.44
CA GLN A 477 -17.03 3.46 7.86
C GLN A 477 -16.83 4.48 6.72
N LEU A 478 -16.03 4.10 5.73
CA LEU A 478 -15.75 4.93 4.56
C LEU A 478 -16.64 4.51 3.39
N THR A 479 -17.14 5.50 2.64
CA THR A 479 -17.85 5.29 1.37
C THR A 479 -16.97 5.73 0.20
N PRO A 480 -16.95 4.97 -0.91
CA PRO A 480 -16.26 5.41 -2.12
C PRO A 480 -17.10 6.46 -2.85
N ILE A 481 -16.50 7.60 -3.15
CA ILE A 481 -17.09 8.66 -3.97
C ILE A 481 -16.31 8.73 -5.30
N PRO A 482 -16.97 8.72 -6.46
CA PRO A 482 -16.28 8.87 -7.74
C PRO A 482 -15.44 10.16 -7.75
N LYS A 483 -14.17 10.07 -8.19
CA LYS A 483 -13.37 11.26 -8.45
C LYS A 483 -14.14 12.17 -9.43
N ARG A 484 -14.20 13.46 -9.13
CA ARG A 484 -14.76 14.43 -10.08
C ARG A 484 -13.91 14.38 -11.34
N ALA A 485 -14.56 14.18 -12.49
CA ALA A 485 -13.86 14.29 -13.76
C ALA A 485 -13.19 15.66 -13.81
N ASN A 486 -11.89 15.69 -14.11
CA ASN A 486 -11.20 16.95 -14.37
C ASN A 486 -11.86 17.56 -15.62
N THR A 487 -12.81 18.48 -15.42
CA THR A 487 -13.29 19.36 -16.48
C THR A 487 -12.14 20.29 -16.82
N ARG A 488 -11.27 19.84 -17.73
CA ARG A 488 -10.20 20.67 -18.30
C ARG A 488 -10.75 21.61 -19.34
#